data_AF-A0A3C1KMI0-F1
#
_entry.id   AF-A0A3C1KMI0-F1
#
_cell.length_a   1.000
_cell.length_b   1.000
_cell.length_c   1.000
_cell.angle_alpha   90.00
_cell.angle_beta   90.00
_cell.angle_gamma   90.00
#
_symmetry.space_group_name_H-M   'P 1'
#
loop_
_entity.id
_entity.type
_entity.pdbx_description
1 polymer ?
#
loop_
_entity_poly.entity_id
_entity_poly.type
_entity_poly.pdbx_seq_one_letter_code
_entity_poly.pdbx_strand_id
1 'polypeptide(L)'
;MSAGHPFDAPLASWIEAETGLKGARVSRALSGGNANLTLLLATDDGPLVLRTPPENAISATSHRGIEREATVLRAIQGHVKAPRVVGWCEDAAVIGRPFLLVSHVDGEAITDTLPATYPATAASVNRLGEDLIDELAAIHRAPWQTIGLERLGNPQSFLERQITRWRAARAESPARDLPL
;
A
#
# COMPACT_ATOMS: atom_id res chain seq x y z
N MET A 1 -7.56 16.24 26.00
CA MET A 1 -8.31 16.02 24.75
C MET A 1 -7.46 16.59 23.63
N SER A 2 -6.83 15.75 22.81
CA SER A 2 -6.11 16.25 21.63
C SER A 2 -7.12 16.97 20.75
N ALA A 3 -6.77 18.12 20.19
CA ALA A 3 -7.55 18.71 19.12
C ALA A 3 -7.74 17.65 18.01
N GLY A 4 -8.98 17.48 17.54
CA GLY A 4 -9.30 16.53 16.47
C GLY A 4 -8.53 16.86 15.19
N HIS A 5 -8.29 15.86 14.35
CA HIS A 5 -7.65 16.08 13.07
C HIS A 5 -8.53 17.00 12.21
N PRO A 6 -7.97 17.95 11.43
CA PRO A 6 -8.74 18.91 10.63
C PRO A 6 -9.76 18.28 9.66
N PHE A 7 -9.65 16.98 9.36
CA PHE A 7 -10.55 16.27 8.45
C PHE A 7 -11.36 15.15 9.12
N ASP A 8 -11.38 15.04 10.46
CA ASP A 8 -12.10 13.96 11.13
C ASP A 8 -13.60 13.92 10.76
N ALA A 9 -14.29 15.07 10.75
CA ALA A 9 -15.72 15.12 10.44
C ALA A 9 -16.08 14.75 8.98
N PRO A 10 -15.46 15.35 7.93
CA PRO A 10 -15.76 14.96 6.55
C PRO A 10 -15.31 13.52 6.25
N LEU A 11 -14.17 13.07 6.81
CA LEU A 11 -13.71 11.69 6.68
C LEU A 11 -14.69 10.71 7.33
N ALA A 12 -15.17 11.00 8.54
CA ALA A 12 -16.13 10.15 9.23
C ALA A 12 -17.44 10.02 8.45
N SER A 13 -17.94 11.14 7.90
CA SER A 13 -19.15 11.15 7.09
C SER A 13 -19.01 10.30 5.82
N TRP A 14 -17.86 10.39 5.15
CA TRP A 14 -17.57 9.56 3.97
C TRP A 14 -17.47 8.08 4.34
N ILE A 15 -16.77 7.73 5.41
CA ILE A 15 -16.63 6.34 5.87
C ILE A 15 -18.00 5.76 6.23
N GLU A 16 -18.84 6.50 6.96
CA GLU A 16 -20.19 6.06 7.32
C GLU A 16 -21.06 5.84 6.08
N ALA A 17 -20.97 6.73 5.08
CA ALA A 17 -21.71 6.58 3.83
C ALA A 17 -21.27 5.34 3.02
N GLU A 18 -19.96 5.08 2.94
CA GLU A 18 -19.40 3.97 2.17
C GLU A 18 -19.55 2.61 2.85
N THR A 19 -19.58 2.58 4.19
CA THR A 19 -19.41 1.33 4.95
C THR A 19 -20.43 1.11 6.08
N GLY A 20 -21.14 2.16 6.49
CA GLY A 20 -21.97 2.16 7.70
C GLY A 20 -21.20 2.27 9.01
N LEU A 21 -19.85 2.31 8.98
CA LEU A 21 -19.00 2.39 10.17
C LEU A 21 -19.03 3.80 10.77
N LYS A 22 -19.18 3.86 12.10
CA LYS A 22 -19.28 5.10 12.86
C LYS A 22 -18.02 5.36 13.70
N GLY A 23 -17.94 6.58 14.24
CA GLY A 23 -16.87 6.96 15.17
C GLY A 23 -15.48 7.08 14.55
N ALA A 24 -15.41 7.10 13.21
CA ALA A 24 -14.16 7.18 12.48
C ALA A 24 -13.40 8.48 12.79
N ARG A 25 -12.14 8.34 13.19
CA ARG A 25 -11.23 9.46 13.50
C ARG A 25 -9.79 9.07 13.30
N VAL A 26 -8.93 10.02 12.95
CA VAL A 26 -7.49 9.77 12.86
C VAL A 26 -6.95 9.48 14.27
N SER A 27 -6.36 8.31 14.45
CA SER A 27 -5.70 7.92 15.70
C SER A 27 -4.26 8.38 15.74
N ARG A 28 -3.46 8.00 14.73
CA ARG A 28 -2.04 8.36 14.62
C ARG A 28 -1.52 8.17 13.20
N ALA A 29 -0.43 8.83 12.87
CA ALA A 29 0.37 8.48 11.70
C ALA A 29 1.14 7.17 11.94
N LEU A 30 1.27 6.37 10.87
CA LEU A 30 2.15 5.22 10.81
C LEU A 30 3.49 5.65 10.17
N SER A 31 4.60 5.18 10.73
CA SER A 31 5.96 5.46 10.25
C SER A 31 6.45 4.39 9.28
N GLY A 32 7.58 4.65 8.61
CA GLY A 32 8.27 3.68 7.73
C GLY A 32 8.08 3.89 6.23
N GLY A 33 7.18 4.78 5.80
CA GLY A 33 6.97 5.14 4.39
C GLY A 33 7.53 6.53 4.04
N ASN A 34 8.30 6.63 2.95
CA ASN A 34 8.92 7.90 2.53
C ASN A 34 8.10 8.68 1.49
N ALA A 35 7.15 8.04 0.78
CA ALA A 35 6.45 8.65 -0.35
C ALA A 35 4.97 8.98 -0.11
N ASN A 36 4.32 8.30 0.84
CA ASN A 36 2.89 8.43 1.13
C ASN A 36 2.67 8.58 2.65
N LEU A 37 1.68 9.39 3.02
CA LEU A 37 1.18 9.44 4.39
C LEU A 37 0.27 8.24 4.64
N THR A 38 0.55 7.49 5.69
CA THR A 38 -0.28 6.36 6.14
C THR A 38 -0.81 6.68 7.54
N LEU A 39 -2.12 6.66 7.73
CA LEU A 39 -2.79 6.99 8.99
C LEU A 39 -3.56 5.78 9.51
N LEU A 40 -3.42 5.51 10.80
CA LEU A 40 -4.30 4.60 11.52
C LEU A 40 -5.57 5.36 11.92
N LEU A 41 -6.72 4.82 11.57
CA LEU A 41 -8.02 5.32 11.98
C LEU A 41 -8.60 4.41 13.07
N ALA A 42 -9.27 5.00 14.05
CA ALA A 42 -10.13 4.26 14.98
C ALA A 42 -11.58 4.40 14.51
N THR A 43 -12.34 3.30 14.52
CA THR A 43 -13.79 3.26 14.31
C THR A 43 -14.44 2.45 15.43
N ASP A 44 -15.76 2.45 15.50
CA ASP A 44 -16.49 1.68 16.52
C ASP A 44 -16.34 0.15 16.34
N ASP A 45 -16.10 -0.32 15.11
CA ASP A 45 -15.94 -1.75 14.79
C ASP A 45 -14.47 -2.18 14.58
N GLY A 46 -13.52 -1.30 14.94
CA GLY A 46 -12.09 -1.58 14.88
C GLY A 46 -11.30 -0.67 13.93
N PRO A 47 -9.98 -0.89 13.84
CA PRO A 47 -9.11 0.03 13.12
C PRO A 47 -9.16 -0.13 11.60
N LEU A 48 -8.95 0.98 10.90
CA LEU A 48 -8.72 1.04 9.45
C LEU A 48 -7.42 1.77 9.15
N VAL A 49 -6.92 1.64 7.92
CA VAL A 49 -5.72 2.34 7.46
C VAL A 49 -6.05 3.20 6.26
N LEU A 50 -5.73 4.49 6.36
CA LEU A 50 -5.84 5.46 5.27
C LEU A 50 -4.46 5.70 4.66
N ARG A 51 -4.37 5.64 3.33
CA ARG A 51 -3.17 5.93 2.56
C ARG A 51 -3.45 7.08 1.61
N THR A 52 -2.61 8.11 1.66
CA THR A 52 -2.80 9.33 0.89
C THR A 52 -1.44 9.95 0.53
N PRO A 53 -1.33 10.76 -0.55
CA PRO A 53 -0.11 11.50 -0.80
C PRO A 53 0.17 12.50 0.33
N PRO A 54 1.45 12.83 0.60
CA PRO A 54 1.82 13.84 1.58
C PRO A 54 1.34 15.24 1.14
N GLU A 55 1.28 16.19 2.06
CA GLU A 55 0.71 17.53 1.76
C GLU A 55 1.57 18.29 0.75
N ASN A 56 2.88 18.13 0.87
CA ASN A 56 3.90 18.71 0.01
C ASN A 56 4.25 17.81 -1.18
N ALA A 57 3.29 17.03 -1.69
CA ALA A 57 3.52 16.17 -2.84
C ALA A 57 4.08 16.97 -4.02
N ILE A 58 5.21 16.50 -4.56
CA ILE A 58 6.00 17.21 -5.57
C ILE A 58 5.29 17.27 -6.95
N SER A 59 4.33 16.36 -7.18
CA SER A 59 3.57 16.28 -8.43
C SER A 59 2.08 16.15 -8.19
N ALA A 60 1.27 16.76 -9.06
CA ALA A 60 -0.17 16.55 -9.13
C ALA A 60 -0.55 15.08 -9.38
N THR A 61 0.36 14.27 -9.93
CA THR A 61 0.14 12.84 -10.22
C THR A 61 0.56 11.91 -9.09
N SER A 62 0.99 12.41 -7.93
CA SER A 62 1.45 11.57 -6.82
C SER A 62 0.39 10.58 -6.32
N HIS A 63 -0.89 10.89 -6.50
CA HIS A 63 -2.00 9.98 -6.16
C HIS A 63 -2.12 8.76 -7.09
N ARG A 64 -1.60 8.81 -8.33
CA ARG A 64 -1.75 7.72 -9.31
C ARG A 64 -1.14 6.40 -8.84
N GLY A 65 -0.10 6.46 -8.02
CA GLY A 65 0.47 5.27 -7.39
C GLY A 65 -0.50 4.59 -6.44
N ILE A 66 -1.25 5.38 -5.65
CA ILE A 66 -2.21 4.89 -4.66
C ILE A 66 -3.51 4.42 -5.34
N GLU A 67 -3.95 5.11 -6.40
CA GLU A 67 -5.07 4.65 -7.23
C GLU A 67 -4.78 3.27 -7.86
N ARG A 68 -3.56 3.10 -8.38
CA ARG A 68 -3.09 1.81 -8.89
C ARG A 68 -3.02 0.76 -7.78
N GLU A 69 -2.58 1.13 -6.58
CA GLU A 69 -2.59 0.27 -5.39
C GLU A 69 -4.01 -0.21 -5.07
N ALA A 70 -5.00 0.69 -5.05
CA ALA A 70 -6.41 0.35 -4.82
C ALA A 70 -6.93 -0.64 -5.86
N THR A 71 -6.60 -0.43 -7.13
CA THR A 71 -6.97 -1.30 -8.25
C THR A 71 -6.38 -2.70 -8.09
N VAL A 72 -5.08 -2.80 -7.80
CA VAL A 72 -4.39 -4.08 -7.62
C VAL A 72 -4.92 -4.81 -6.39
N LEU A 73 -5.04 -4.14 -5.24
CA LEU A 73 -5.51 -4.76 -4.01
C LEU A 73 -6.92 -5.32 -4.16
N ARG A 74 -7.83 -4.61 -4.85
CA ARG A 74 -9.18 -5.13 -5.17
C ARG A 74 -9.12 -6.39 -6.01
N ALA A 75 -8.32 -6.38 -7.07
CA ALA A 75 -8.22 -7.50 -8.01
C ALA A 75 -7.65 -8.78 -7.39
N ILE A 76 -6.65 -8.65 -6.51
CA ILE A 76 -5.97 -9.82 -5.92
C ILE A 76 -6.67 -10.37 -4.67
N GLN A 77 -7.78 -9.77 -4.23
CA GLN A 77 -8.54 -10.28 -3.08
C GLN A 77 -8.95 -11.74 -3.31
N GLY A 78 -8.74 -12.56 -2.28
CA GLY A 78 -9.01 -14.01 -2.34
C GLY A 78 -7.95 -14.84 -3.09
N HIS A 79 -6.97 -14.20 -3.73
CA HIS A 79 -5.84 -14.88 -4.38
C HIS A 79 -4.54 -14.82 -3.57
N VAL A 80 -4.35 -13.73 -2.82
CA VAL A 80 -3.13 -13.44 -2.04
C VAL A 80 -3.54 -12.86 -0.70
N LYS A 81 -2.76 -13.09 0.36
CA LYS A 81 -2.97 -12.42 1.65
C LYS A 81 -2.64 -10.93 1.52
N ALA A 82 -3.68 -10.10 1.43
CA ALA A 82 -3.55 -8.65 1.31
C ALA A 82 -4.69 -7.92 2.07
N PRO A 83 -4.46 -6.68 2.55
CA PRO A 83 -5.50 -5.87 3.15
C PRO A 83 -6.70 -5.73 2.21
N ARG A 84 -7.91 -5.84 2.77
CA ARG A 84 -9.15 -5.60 2.04
C ARG A 84 -9.28 -4.12 1.74
N VAL A 85 -9.54 -3.78 0.49
CA VAL A 85 -9.91 -2.41 0.13
C VAL A 85 -11.32 -2.12 0.66
N VAL A 86 -11.42 -1.08 1.46
CA VAL A 86 -12.69 -0.55 1.94
C VAL A 86 -13.24 0.43 0.92
N GLY A 87 -12.41 1.36 0.44
CA GLY A 87 -12.84 2.34 -0.55
C GLY A 87 -11.68 3.16 -1.12
N TRP A 88 -11.94 3.77 -2.27
CA TRP A 88 -11.06 4.76 -2.90
C TRP A 88 -11.87 6.04 -3.06
N CYS A 89 -11.34 7.14 -2.56
CA CYS A 89 -11.95 8.46 -2.68
C CYS A 89 -11.05 9.35 -3.53
N GLU A 90 -11.58 9.86 -4.63
CA GLU A 90 -10.92 10.88 -5.46
C GLU A 90 -11.34 12.31 -5.11
N ASP A 91 -12.41 12.47 -4.33
CA ASP A 91 -12.95 13.77 -3.96
C ASP A 91 -12.06 14.48 -2.94
N ALA A 92 -11.33 15.48 -3.42
CA ALA A 92 -10.48 16.32 -2.60
C ALA A 92 -11.28 17.16 -1.58
N ALA A 93 -12.60 17.29 -1.68
CA ALA A 93 -13.40 17.97 -0.67
C ALA A 93 -13.44 17.23 0.68
N VAL A 94 -13.14 15.92 0.71
CA VAL A 94 -13.20 15.11 1.94
C VAL A 94 -12.01 15.41 2.85
N ILE A 95 -10.78 15.29 2.35
CA ILE A 95 -9.54 15.51 3.15
C ILE A 95 -8.50 16.40 2.45
N GLY A 96 -8.88 17.10 1.39
CA GLY A 96 -7.99 17.94 0.57
C GLY A 96 -7.25 17.19 -0.53
N ARG A 97 -7.44 15.87 -0.68
CA ARG A 97 -6.73 15.01 -1.66
C ARG A 97 -7.33 13.60 -1.77
N PRO A 98 -7.02 12.85 -2.85
CA PRO A 98 -7.43 11.46 -2.97
C PRO A 98 -6.80 10.54 -1.93
N PHE A 99 -7.53 9.52 -1.50
CA PHE A 99 -7.04 8.52 -0.54
C PHE A 99 -7.63 7.13 -0.75
N LEU A 100 -6.86 6.13 -0.32
CA LEU A 100 -7.25 4.73 -0.25
C LEU A 100 -7.50 4.36 1.21
N LEU A 101 -8.65 3.76 1.48
CA LEU A 101 -8.99 3.18 2.78
C LEU A 101 -8.95 1.64 2.67
N VAL A 102 -8.22 1.00 3.58
CA VAL A 102 -8.10 -0.46 3.67
C VAL A 102 -8.33 -0.96 5.09
N SER A 103 -8.63 -2.25 5.23
CA SER A 103 -8.66 -2.92 6.53
C SER A 103 -7.31 -2.85 7.22
N HIS A 104 -7.29 -2.68 8.53
CA HIS A 104 -6.09 -2.88 9.32
C HIS A 104 -5.75 -4.38 9.41
N VAL A 105 -4.49 -4.73 9.16
CA VAL A 105 -3.96 -6.07 9.44
C VAL A 105 -3.21 -5.98 10.77
N ASP A 106 -3.72 -6.67 11.78
CA ASP A 106 -3.06 -6.75 13.08
C ASP A 106 -1.86 -7.70 13.00
N GLY A 107 -0.66 -7.13 13.05
CA GLY A 107 0.59 -7.86 12.87
C GLY A 107 1.80 -6.95 12.94
N GLU A 108 2.98 -7.55 12.74
CA GLU A 108 4.26 -6.86 12.82
C GLU A 108 4.95 -6.82 11.46
N ALA A 109 5.50 -5.66 11.10
CA ALA A 109 6.32 -5.50 9.90
C ALA A 109 7.75 -5.95 10.21
N ILE A 110 8.13 -7.14 9.75
CA ILE A 110 9.48 -7.70 9.93
C ILE A 110 10.42 -7.00 8.96
N THR A 111 11.44 -6.31 9.48
CA THR A 111 12.48 -5.64 8.71
C THR A 111 13.81 -6.39 8.80
N ASP A 112 14.66 -5.96 9.72
CA ASP A 112 16.02 -6.45 9.97
C ASP A 112 16.09 -7.31 11.24
N THR A 113 15.05 -7.27 12.06
CA THR A 113 14.97 -7.98 13.34
C THR A 113 13.64 -8.71 13.46
N LEU A 114 13.68 -9.92 14.02
CA LEU A 114 12.48 -10.68 14.33
C LEU A 114 11.83 -10.13 15.61
N PRO A 115 10.49 -10.08 15.69
CA PRO A 115 9.79 -9.74 16.92
C PRO A 115 10.23 -10.61 18.09
N ALA A 116 10.28 -10.04 19.30
CA ALA A 116 10.61 -10.80 20.51
C ALA A 116 9.60 -11.94 20.79
N THR A 117 8.38 -11.78 20.30
CA THR A 117 7.30 -12.77 20.35
C THR A 117 7.52 -13.93 19.36
N TYR A 118 8.39 -13.76 18.36
CA TYR A 118 8.66 -14.76 17.33
C TYR A 118 9.75 -15.73 17.79
N PRO A 119 9.52 -17.06 17.78
CA PRO A 119 10.55 -18.00 18.20
C PRO A 119 11.75 -17.98 17.25
N ALA A 120 12.93 -17.66 17.77
CA ALA A 120 14.18 -17.60 16.99
C ALA A 120 14.80 -19.00 16.79
N THR A 121 13.99 -19.96 16.33
CA THR A 121 14.44 -21.32 15.98
C THR A 121 14.62 -21.44 14.48
N ALA A 122 15.52 -22.32 14.03
CA ALA A 122 15.70 -22.59 12.60
C ALA A 122 14.40 -23.00 11.90
N ALA A 123 13.56 -23.81 12.57
CA ALA A 123 12.26 -24.22 12.04
C ALA A 123 11.31 -23.02 11.83
N SER A 124 11.21 -22.13 12.82
CA SER A 124 10.36 -20.94 12.71
C SER A 124 10.84 -19.95 11.66
N VAL A 125 12.16 -19.78 11.51
CA VAL A 125 12.74 -18.90 10.48
C VAL A 125 12.53 -19.49 9.08
N ASN A 126 12.73 -20.80 8.91
CA ASN A 126 12.47 -21.47 7.64
C ASN A 126 11.01 -21.34 7.23
N ARG A 127 10.08 -21.52 8.18
CA ARG A 127 8.65 -21.34 7.93
C ARG A 127 8.30 -19.94 7.44
N LEU A 128 8.90 -18.90 8.02
CA LEU A 128 8.71 -17.52 7.55
C LEU A 128 9.18 -17.34 6.09
N GLY A 129 10.30 -17.96 5.73
CA GLY A 129 10.81 -17.96 4.36
C GLY A 129 9.89 -18.71 3.38
N GLU A 130 9.37 -19.86 3.79
CA GLU A 130 8.39 -20.64 3.02
C GLU A 130 7.09 -19.86 2.82
N ASP A 131 6.54 -19.24 3.87
CA ASP A 131 5.33 -18.42 3.79
C ASP A 131 5.52 -17.24 2.81
N LEU A 132 6.70 -16.60 2.79
CA LEU A 132 7.03 -15.55 1.82
C LEU A 132 7.05 -16.08 0.38
N ILE A 133 7.68 -17.25 0.16
CA ILE A 133 7.77 -17.87 -1.16
C ILE A 133 6.37 -18.26 -1.66
N ASP A 134 5.52 -18.80 -0.78
CA ASP A 134 4.16 -19.19 -1.10
C ASP A 134 3.31 -17.99 -1.53
N GLU A 135 3.38 -16.86 -0.83
CA GLU A 135 2.65 -15.65 -1.24
C GLU A 135 3.20 -15.05 -2.54
N LEU A 136 4.53 -15.07 -2.75
CA LEU A 136 5.12 -14.65 -4.03
C LEU A 136 4.66 -15.55 -5.19
N ALA A 137 4.59 -16.86 -4.96
CA ALA A 137 4.07 -17.81 -5.93
C ALA A 137 2.58 -17.58 -6.21
N ALA A 138 1.79 -17.26 -5.17
CA ALA A 138 0.38 -16.91 -5.31
C ALA A 138 0.18 -15.64 -6.17
N ILE A 139 1.00 -14.60 -5.94
CA ILE A 139 1.02 -13.38 -6.77
C ILE A 139 1.31 -13.72 -8.23
N HIS A 140 2.33 -14.55 -8.49
CA HIS A 140 2.70 -14.92 -9.86
C HIS A 140 1.66 -15.80 -10.57
N ARG A 141 0.84 -16.53 -9.82
CA ARG A 141 -0.22 -17.39 -10.35
C ARG A 141 -1.58 -16.70 -10.46
N ALA A 142 -1.74 -15.51 -9.87
CA ALA A 142 -2.98 -14.78 -9.95
C ALA A 142 -3.39 -14.55 -11.42
N PRO A 143 -4.64 -14.87 -11.81
CA PRO A 143 -5.06 -14.84 -13.21
C PRO A 143 -5.35 -13.40 -13.65
N TRP A 144 -4.30 -12.58 -13.74
CA TRP A 144 -4.34 -11.13 -13.95
C TRP A 144 -5.18 -10.71 -15.17
N GLN A 145 -5.26 -11.54 -16.20
CA GLN A 145 -6.07 -11.28 -17.40
C GLN A 145 -7.59 -11.31 -17.13
N THR A 146 -8.04 -11.96 -16.07
CA THR A 146 -9.47 -12.18 -15.78
C THR A 146 -9.93 -11.53 -14.48
N ILE A 147 -9.04 -10.88 -13.73
CA ILE A 147 -9.34 -10.22 -12.45
C ILE A 147 -9.27 -8.69 -12.54
N GLY A 148 -9.37 -8.12 -13.76
CA GLY A 148 -9.38 -6.67 -13.97
C GLY A 148 -8.00 -6.01 -14.00
N LEU A 149 -6.94 -6.79 -14.21
CA LEU A 149 -5.56 -6.29 -14.33
C LEU A 149 -5.02 -6.36 -15.76
N GLU A 150 -5.85 -6.73 -16.74
CA GLU A 150 -5.43 -6.92 -18.13
C GLU A 150 -4.91 -5.64 -18.79
N ARG A 151 -5.31 -4.46 -18.26
CA ARG A 151 -4.88 -3.13 -18.72
C ARG A 151 -3.86 -2.45 -17.81
N LEU A 152 -3.40 -3.11 -16.74
CA LEU A 152 -2.50 -2.51 -15.74
C LEU A 152 -1.11 -2.18 -16.31
N GLY A 153 -0.71 -2.87 -17.37
CA GLY A 153 0.58 -2.67 -18.02
C GLY A 153 0.68 -3.40 -19.35
N ASN A 154 1.88 -3.40 -19.93
CA ASN A 154 2.16 -4.10 -21.18
C ASN A 154 3.14 -5.26 -20.92
N PRO A 155 2.73 -6.53 -21.05
CA PRO A 155 3.63 -7.66 -20.83
C PRO A 155 4.61 -7.92 -21.98
N GLN A 156 4.30 -7.50 -23.21
CA GLN A 156 5.14 -7.76 -24.40
C GLN A 156 6.49 -7.09 -24.23
N SER A 157 7.60 -7.70 -24.67
CA SER A 157 8.96 -7.12 -24.61
C SER A 157 9.33 -6.49 -23.26
N PHE A 158 8.80 -7.00 -22.14
CA PHE A 158 9.04 -6.41 -20.82
C PHE A 158 10.53 -6.31 -20.50
N LEU A 159 11.28 -7.39 -20.72
CA LEU A 159 12.73 -7.44 -20.45
C LEU A 159 13.50 -6.42 -21.28
N GLU A 160 13.26 -6.35 -22.59
CA GLU A 160 13.90 -5.39 -23.49
C GLU A 160 13.66 -3.94 -23.03
N ARG A 161 12.40 -3.60 -22.70
CA ARG A 161 12.07 -2.26 -22.20
C ARG A 161 12.73 -1.94 -20.87
N GLN A 162 12.77 -2.88 -19.93
CA GLN A 162 13.46 -2.65 -18.65
C GLN A 162 14.95 -2.42 -18.87
N ILE A 163 15.61 -3.25 -19.69
CA ILE A 163 17.04 -3.09 -20.00
C ILE A 163 17.30 -1.73 -20.64
N THR A 164 16.53 -1.34 -21.65
CA THR A 164 16.65 -0.04 -22.32
C THR A 164 16.46 1.12 -21.34
N ARG A 165 15.41 1.05 -20.50
CA ARG A 165 15.13 2.08 -19.49
C ARG A 165 16.26 2.22 -18.47
N TRP A 166 16.76 1.12 -17.93
CA TRP A 166 17.82 1.16 -16.92
C TRP A 166 19.17 1.60 -17.51
N ARG A 167 19.46 1.27 -18.77
CA ARG A 167 20.63 1.82 -19.48
C ARG A 167 20.53 3.33 -19.67
N ALA A 168 19.36 3.84 -20.07
CA ALA A 168 19.13 5.27 -20.20
C ALA A 168 19.28 6.00 -18.85
N ALA A 169 18.64 5.48 -17.79
CA ALA A 169 18.75 6.05 -16.44
C ALA A 169 20.21 6.09 -15.93
N ARG A 170 21.01 5.04 -16.22
CA ARG A 170 22.44 5.01 -15.90
C ARG A 170 23.24 6.05 -16.69
N ALA A 171 22.89 6.30 -17.95
CA ALA A 171 23.56 7.30 -18.77
C ALA A 171 23.27 8.74 -18.31
N GLU A 172 22.04 9.01 -17.87
CA GLU A 172 21.61 10.31 -17.33
C GLU A 172 22.18 10.61 -15.95
N SER A 173 22.45 9.57 -15.15
CA SER A 173 22.98 9.70 -13.78
C SER A 173 24.22 8.80 -13.61
N PRO A 174 25.39 9.21 -14.12
CA PRO A 174 26.60 8.41 -14.06
C PRO A 174 26.99 8.13 -12.61
N ALA A 175 27.17 6.85 -12.27
CA ALA A 175 27.84 6.45 -11.03
C ALA A 175 29.36 6.37 -11.27
N ARG A 176 30.16 6.38 -10.18
CA ARG A 176 31.61 6.21 -10.29
C ARG A 176 31.95 4.94 -11.08
N ASP A 177 33.04 4.97 -11.83
CA ASP A 177 33.55 3.76 -12.48
C ASP A 177 33.93 2.71 -11.42
N LEU A 178 33.36 1.51 -11.57
CA LEU A 178 33.80 0.36 -10.78
C LEU A 178 35.21 -0.03 -11.24
N PRO A 179 36.15 -0.27 -10.32
CA PRO A 179 37.45 -0.81 -10.70
C PRO A 179 37.25 -2.14 -11.43
N LEU A 180 37.99 -2.32 -12.53
CA LEU A 180 38.04 -3.56 -13.32
C LEU A 180 38.67 -4.70 -12.52
#